data_AF-K0NAD9-F1
#
_entry.id   AF-K0NAD9-F1
#
_cell.length_a   1.000
_cell.length_b   1.000
_cell.length_c   1.000
_cell.angle_alpha   90.00
_cell.angle_beta   90.00
_cell.angle_gamma   90.00
#
_symmetry.space_group_name_H-M   'P 1'
#
loop_
_entity.id
_entity.type
_entity.pdbx_description
1 polymer ?
#
loop_
_entity_poly.entity_id
_entity_poly.type
_entity_poly.pdbx_seq_one_letter_code
_entity_poly.pdbx_strand_id
1 'polypeptide(L)'
;MNSESKGLNIIFLIILISILFLSYYSISLHDTEKHNKISKKAQTKVYIDEKDKTKAVEDQLIVKKSLTSHSEPVNVPSEEKTVQSLEIKIKEQSIQEKTDSETIKPEIVESGTESNIDIISMNNPLYEKHTKGIVQFTHKQHVEKYLIACGSCHHDETGNPLDLKATDIPQGCIDCHPGTKKIKGEKLDKKEKIARYHFEALHANCIGCHRDYNKEKGDPKGKEPAPVSCTKCHPKQ
;
A
#
# COMPACT_ATOMS: atom_id res chain seq x y z
N MET A 1 -22.61 -3.49 -66.46
CA MET A 1 -22.55 -3.19 -65.01
C MET A 1 -21.94 -1.81 -64.86
N ASN A 2 -22.79 -0.80 -64.60
CA ASN A 2 -22.43 0.61 -64.69
C ASN A 2 -21.50 1.01 -63.53
N SER A 3 -20.56 1.94 -63.79
CA SER A 3 -19.60 2.43 -62.79
C SER A 3 -20.28 3.02 -61.54
N GLU A 4 -21.51 3.53 -61.69
CA GLU A 4 -22.32 4.10 -60.61
C GLU A 4 -22.69 3.08 -59.52
N SER A 5 -22.96 1.81 -59.87
CA SER A 5 -23.31 0.81 -58.85
C SER A 5 -22.11 0.33 -58.03
N LYS A 6 -20.90 0.48 -58.58
CA LYS A 6 -19.65 0.15 -57.85
C LYS A 6 -19.33 1.20 -56.79
N GLY A 7 -19.57 2.48 -57.07
CA GLY A 7 -19.36 3.56 -56.10
C GLY A 7 -20.26 3.45 -54.87
N LEU A 8 -21.53 3.10 -55.09
CA LEU A 8 -22.50 2.96 -53.99
C LEU A 8 -22.14 1.79 -53.04
N ASN A 9 -21.70 0.66 -53.60
CA ASN A 9 -21.30 -0.50 -52.80
C ASN A 9 -20.04 -0.23 -51.94
N ILE A 10 -19.11 0.59 -52.42
CA ILE A 10 -17.92 0.99 -51.66
C ILE A 10 -18.31 1.88 -50.47
N ILE A 11 -19.25 2.80 -50.66
CA ILE A 11 -19.75 3.67 -49.58
C ILE A 11 -20.44 2.83 -48.49
N PHE A 12 -21.28 1.87 -48.86
CA PHE A 12 -21.92 0.97 -47.89
C PHE A 12 -20.90 0.13 -47.10
N LEU A 13 -19.82 -0.34 -47.74
CA LEU A 13 -18.76 -1.08 -47.07
C LEU A 13 -18.02 -0.24 -46.01
N ILE A 14 -17.70 1.03 -46.34
CA ILE A 14 -17.02 1.95 -45.42
C ILE A 14 -17.90 2.28 -44.22
N ILE A 15 -19.20 2.48 -44.43
CA ILE A 15 -20.17 2.73 -43.36
C ILE A 15 -20.27 1.50 -42.43
N LEU A 16 -20.34 0.28 -42.99
CA LEU A 16 -20.39 -0.95 -42.20
C LEU A 16 -19.14 -1.13 -41.34
N ILE A 17 -17.94 -0.90 -41.90
CA ILE A 17 -16.67 -0.98 -41.17
C ILE A 17 -16.62 0.05 -40.05
N SER A 18 -17.09 1.27 -40.29
CA SER A 18 -17.13 2.34 -39.28
C SER A 18 -18.06 2.00 -38.12
N ILE A 19 -19.23 1.41 -38.39
CA ILE A 19 -20.17 0.95 -37.36
C ILE A 19 -19.55 -0.19 -36.54
N LEU A 20 -18.91 -1.16 -37.20
CA LEU A 20 -18.23 -2.27 -36.52
C LEU A 20 -17.09 -1.75 -35.63
N PHE A 21 -16.32 -0.78 -36.10
CA PHE A 21 -15.24 -0.16 -35.33
C PHE A 21 -15.78 0.59 -34.11
N LEU A 22 -16.83 1.39 -34.26
CA LEU A 22 -17.48 2.08 -33.13
C LEU A 22 -18.08 1.11 -32.10
N SER A 23 -18.68 0.00 -32.57
CA SER A 23 -19.21 -1.04 -31.68
C SER A 23 -18.10 -1.77 -30.91
N TYR A 24 -16.97 -2.04 -31.56
CA TYR A 24 -15.80 -2.68 -30.94
C TYR A 24 -15.21 -1.79 -29.82
N TYR A 25 -15.01 -0.50 -30.09
CA TYR A 25 -14.47 0.44 -29.09
C TYR A 25 -15.41 0.63 -27.88
N SER A 26 -16.72 0.55 -28.10
CA SER A 26 -17.70 0.65 -27.01
C SER A 26 -17.65 -0.55 -26.06
N ILE A 27 -17.35 -1.75 -26.57
CA ILE A 27 -17.19 -2.96 -25.76
C ILE A 27 -15.88 -2.91 -24.95
N SER A 28 -14.76 -2.54 -25.57
CA SER A 28 -13.46 -2.49 -24.89
C SER A 28 -13.40 -1.49 -23.73
N LEU A 29 -14.11 -0.36 -23.79
CA LEU A 29 -14.15 0.59 -22.68
C LEU A 29 -14.91 0.04 -21.46
N HIS A 30 -15.99 -0.71 -21.68
CA HIS A 30 -16.83 -1.23 -20.60
C HIS A 30 -16.16 -2.38 -19.82
N ASP A 31 -15.25 -3.12 -20.45
CA ASP A 31 -14.50 -4.19 -19.79
C ASP A 31 -13.45 -3.64 -18.82
N THR A 32 -12.76 -2.55 -19.15
CA THR A 32 -11.70 -1.99 -18.28
C THR A 32 -12.22 -1.51 -16.92
N GLU A 33 -13.41 -0.89 -16.88
CA GLU A 33 -14.02 -0.41 -15.64
C GLU A 33 -14.56 -1.57 -14.78
N LYS A 34 -15.11 -2.60 -15.43
CA LYS A 34 -15.62 -3.80 -14.76
C LYS A 34 -14.49 -4.65 -14.18
N HIS A 35 -13.38 -4.82 -14.89
CA HIS A 35 -12.21 -5.56 -14.41
C HIS A 35 -11.52 -4.88 -13.22
N ASN A 36 -11.44 -3.54 -13.19
CA ASN A 36 -10.87 -2.82 -12.05
C ASN A 36 -11.74 -2.97 -10.78
N LYS A 37 -13.07 -2.89 -10.92
CA LYS A 37 -14.01 -3.08 -9.80
C LYS A 37 -14.07 -4.53 -9.32
N ILE A 38 -13.97 -5.51 -10.23
CA ILE A 38 -13.92 -6.94 -9.89
C ILE A 38 -12.58 -7.32 -9.25
N SER A 39 -11.46 -6.78 -9.72
CA SER A 39 -10.13 -7.02 -9.14
C SER A 39 -10.07 -6.59 -7.66
N LYS A 40 -10.57 -5.39 -7.33
CA LYS A 40 -10.65 -4.90 -5.95
C LYS A 40 -11.52 -5.79 -5.06
N LYS A 41 -12.67 -6.27 -5.56
CA LYS A 41 -13.58 -7.15 -4.81
C LYS A 41 -13.06 -8.58 -4.67
N ALA A 42 -12.36 -9.10 -5.68
CA ALA A 42 -11.77 -10.45 -5.67
C ALA A 42 -10.58 -10.53 -4.72
N GLN A 43 -9.70 -9.51 -4.70
CA GLN A 43 -8.57 -9.45 -3.76
C GLN A 43 -9.05 -9.38 -2.30
N THR A 44 -10.13 -8.63 -2.03
CA THR A 44 -10.74 -8.57 -0.69
C THR A 44 -11.26 -9.95 -0.25
N LYS A 45 -11.78 -10.77 -1.16
CA LYS A 45 -12.30 -12.12 -0.84
C LYS A 45 -11.19 -13.14 -0.59
N VAL A 46 -10.11 -13.11 -1.37
CA VAL A 46 -8.97 -14.02 -1.21
C VAL A 46 -8.27 -13.83 0.15
N TYR A 47 -8.13 -12.58 0.61
CA TYR A 47 -7.54 -12.29 1.93
C TYR A 47 -8.40 -12.81 3.10
N ILE A 48 -9.73 -12.82 2.97
CA ILE A 48 -10.64 -13.34 4.00
C ILE A 48 -10.55 -14.87 4.09
N ASP A 49 -10.49 -15.56 2.95
CA ASP A 49 -10.41 -17.04 2.89
C ASP A 49 -9.06 -17.58 3.45
N GLU A 50 -7.97 -16.81 3.38
CA GLU A 50 -6.67 -17.18 3.93
C GLU A 50 -6.58 -16.95 5.46
N LYS A 51 -7.31 -15.96 5.98
CA LYS A 51 -7.39 -15.68 7.43
C LYS A 51 -8.25 -16.69 8.19
N ASP A 52 -9.33 -17.19 7.57
CA ASP A 52 -10.15 -18.24 8.19
C ASP A 52 -9.40 -19.59 8.26
N LYS A 53 -8.48 -19.86 7.33
CA LYS A 53 -7.60 -21.03 7.38
C LYS A 53 -6.52 -20.92 8.45
N THR A 54 -5.94 -19.74 8.67
CA THR A 54 -4.90 -19.53 9.69
C THR A 54 -5.47 -19.52 11.11
N LYS A 55 -6.67 -18.96 11.31
CA LYS A 55 -7.37 -19.00 12.61
C LYS A 55 -7.80 -20.42 13.01
N ALA A 56 -8.22 -21.25 12.04
CA ALA A 56 -8.54 -22.66 12.28
C ALA A 56 -7.32 -23.52 12.67
N VAL A 57 -6.11 -23.12 12.28
CA VAL A 57 -4.86 -23.81 12.65
C VAL A 57 -4.38 -23.40 14.05
N GLU A 58 -4.58 -22.13 14.43
CA GLU A 58 -4.20 -21.61 15.75
C GLU A 58 -5.11 -22.15 16.86
N ASP A 59 -6.42 -22.27 16.62
CA ASP A 59 -7.38 -22.87 17.56
C ASP A 59 -7.11 -24.38 17.78
N GLN A 60 -6.53 -25.09 16.81
CA GLN A 60 -6.14 -26.51 16.97
C GLN A 60 -4.83 -26.71 17.74
N LEU A 61 -3.97 -25.68 17.83
CA LEU A 61 -2.73 -25.75 18.60
C LEU A 61 -2.97 -25.53 20.10
N ILE A 62 -3.99 -24.76 20.46
CA ILE A 62 -4.35 -24.43 21.85
C ILE A 62 -5.00 -25.65 22.56
N VAL A 63 -5.74 -26.50 21.84
CA VAL A 63 -6.38 -27.70 22.41
C VAL A 63 -5.37 -28.80 22.77
N LYS A 64 -4.22 -28.89 22.08
CA LYS A 64 -3.19 -29.91 22.36
C LYS A 64 -2.27 -29.58 23.55
N LYS A 65 -2.25 -28.35 24.05
CA LYS A 65 -1.37 -27.95 25.16
C LYS A 65 -2.00 -28.11 26.56
N SER A 66 -3.29 -28.46 26.63
CA SER A 66 -4.03 -28.57 27.91
C SER A 66 -4.05 -29.97 28.56
N LEU A 67 -3.34 -30.96 28.00
CA LEU A 67 -3.39 -32.35 28.47
C LEU A 67 -1.98 -32.96 28.60
N THR A 68 -1.14 -32.42 29.48
CA THR A 68 -0.09 -33.17 30.18
C THR A 68 0.49 -32.35 31.33
N SER A 69 -0.10 -32.49 32.51
CA SER A 69 0.57 -32.17 33.77
C SER A 69 0.10 -33.17 34.82
N HIS A 70 0.99 -34.07 35.25
CA HIS A 70 0.98 -34.70 36.57
C HIS A 70 2.44 -35.01 36.94
N SER A 71 2.78 -34.59 38.16
CA SER A 71 4.07 -34.60 38.84
C SER A 71 4.40 -35.95 39.48
N GLU A 72 5.69 -36.28 39.61
CA GLU A 72 6.34 -36.60 40.90
C GLU A 72 7.89 -36.66 40.76
N PRO A 73 8.67 -36.46 41.84
CA PRO A 73 10.10 -36.12 41.78
C PRO A 73 11.02 -37.28 42.20
N VAL A 74 12.18 -37.46 41.55
CA VAL A 74 13.29 -38.23 42.12
C VAL A 74 14.66 -37.63 41.75
N ASN A 75 15.43 -37.52 42.83
CA ASN A 75 16.84 -37.26 43.12
C ASN A 75 17.95 -37.56 42.06
N VAL A 76 19.03 -36.78 42.18
CA VAL A 76 20.31 -36.71 41.45
C VAL A 76 21.23 -37.91 41.84
N PRO A 77 22.16 -38.39 40.97
CA PRO A 77 23.56 -37.90 40.96
C PRO A 77 24.10 -37.67 39.53
N SER A 78 24.65 -36.48 39.24
CA SER A 78 26.08 -36.22 39.03
C SER A 78 26.82 -37.23 38.14
N GLU A 79 27.12 -36.83 36.89
CA GLU A 79 28.39 -37.16 36.28
C GLU A 79 28.81 -36.13 35.23
N GLU A 80 30.10 -35.88 35.27
CA GLU A 80 30.91 -34.83 34.68
C GLU A 80 31.30 -35.18 33.24
N LYS A 81 31.16 -34.25 32.30
CA LYS A 81 32.02 -34.20 31.10
C LYS A 81 31.98 -32.84 30.40
N THR A 82 32.99 -32.06 30.74
CA THR A 82 33.88 -31.26 29.88
C THR A 82 33.60 -31.32 28.37
N VAL A 83 33.55 -30.16 27.73
CA VAL A 83 34.26 -29.75 26.49
C VAL A 83 33.78 -28.32 26.16
N GLN A 84 34.54 -27.29 26.51
CA GLN A 84 35.67 -26.67 25.80
C GLN A 84 35.21 -25.49 24.91
N SER A 85 35.48 -24.30 25.45
CA SER A 85 35.39 -22.99 24.81
C SER A 85 36.28 -22.91 23.56
N LEU A 86 35.76 -22.27 22.51
CA LEU A 86 36.56 -21.78 21.39
C LEU A 86 36.55 -20.24 21.42
N GLU A 87 37.70 -19.71 21.82
CA GLU A 87 38.06 -18.30 21.79
C GLU A 87 38.21 -17.83 20.34
N ILE A 88 37.51 -16.76 19.97
CA ILE A 88 37.83 -15.98 18.78
C ILE A 88 38.57 -14.72 19.23
N LYS A 89 39.82 -14.68 18.79
CA LYS A 89 40.89 -13.74 19.10
C LYS A 89 40.59 -12.36 18.54
N ILE A 90 40.31 -11.40 19.44
CA ILE A 90 40.31 -9.97 19.14
C ILE A 90 41.77 -9.53 18.93
N LYS A 91 42.07 -8.96 17.77
CA LYS A 91 43.33 -8.28 17.50
C LYS A 91 43.08 -6.78 17.51
N GLU A 92 43.60 -6.14 18.55
CA GLU A 92 43.67 -4.71 18.73
C GLU A 92 44.91 -4.17 18.02
N GLN A 93 44.73 -3.22 17.10
CA GLN A 93 45.79 -2.29 16.68
C GLN A 93 45.19 -0.90 16.48
N SER A 94 45.74 0.02 17.26
CA SER A 94 45.59 1.46 17.28
C SER A 94 46.19 2.17 16.06
N ILE A 95 45.62 3.31 15.65
CA ILE A 95 46.22 4.67 15.59
C ILE A 95 45.42 5.57 14.62
N GLN A 96 44.96 6.72 15.16
CA GLN A 96 44.80 8.11 14.63
C GLN A 96 44.62 8.36 13.12
N GLU A 97 43.93 9.39 12.62
CA GLU A 97 43.04 10.46 13.09
C GLU A 97 42.63 11.21 11.79
N LYS A 98 41.43 11.80 11.78
CA LYS A 98 40.96 12.96 10.99
C LYS A 98 40.03 12.78 9.77
N THR A 99 39.06 13.70 9.81
CA THR A 99 38.21 14.35 8.79
C THR A 99 36.89 13.70 8.40
N ASP A 100 35.83 14.21 9.05
CA ASP A 100 34.66 14.88 8.48
C ASP A 100 33.87 14.17 7.37
N SER A 101 32.79 13.49 7.78
CA SER A 101 31.52 13.48 7.03
C SER A 101 30.43 12.86 7.90
N GLU A 102 29.67 13.70 8.59
CA GLU A 102 28.55 13.30 9.45
C GLU A 102 27.38 12.84 8.59
N THR A 103 27.35 11.54 8.34
CA THR A 103 26.20 10.81 7.80
C THR A 103 25.21 10.58 8.93
N ILE A 104 24.11 11.33 8.95
CA ILE A 104 23.00 11.08 9.87
C ILE A 104 22.28 9.80 9.42
N LYS A 105 22.64 8.69 10.06
CA LYS A 105 21.89 7.43 10.07
C LYS A 105 20.74 7.57 11.08
N PRO A 106 19.49 7.22 10.74
CA PRO A 106 18.40 7.32 11.71
C PRO A 106 18.58 6.23 12.77
N GLU A 107 18.80 6.68 14.00
CA GLU A 107 18.83 5.86 15.20
C GLU A 107 17.40 5.44 15.57
N ILE A 108 17.17 4.12 15.56
CA ILE A 108 15.96 3.50 16.09
C ILE A 108 16.08 3.54 17.60
N VAL A 109 15.41 4.51 18.24
CA VAL A 109 15.25 4.55 19.69
C VAL A 109 14.06 3.67 20.05
N GLU A 110 14.36 2.48 20.57
CA GLU A 110 13.41 1.59 21.20
C GLU A 110 13.14 2.10 22.62
N SER A 111 11.96 2.69 22.85
CA SER A 111 11.49 3.07 24.18
C SER A 111 10.10 2.49 24.40
N GLY A 112 10.05 1.45 25.22
CA GLY A 112 8.82 0.78 25.63
C GLY A 112 7.97 1.67 26.53
N THR A 113 6.78 2.00 26.03
CA THR A 113 5.55 2.17 26.83
C THR A 113 4.39 1.60 26.00
N GLU A 114 3.67 0.62 26.55
CA GLU A 114 2.53 -0.01 25.89
C GLU A 114 1.36 0.97 25.72
N SER A 115 1.26 1.56 24.53
CA SER A 115 -0.01 2.00 23.94
C SER A 115 0.15 2.29 22.43
N ASN A 116 -0.35 1.39 21.58
CA ASN A 116 -0.78 1.65 20.19
C ASN A 116 0.02 2.67 19.35
N ILE A 117 1.24 2.34 18.88
CA ILE A 117 1.94 3.17 17.89
C ILE A 117 1.92 2.50 16.51
N ASP A 118 0.74 2.36 15.93
CA ASP A 118 0.57 2.26 14.48
C ASP A 118 0.17 3.65 13.96
N ILE A 119 1.03 4.63 14.18
CA ILE A 119 0.82 5.98 13.67
C ILE A 119 2.07 6.39 12.92
N ILE A 120 1.95 6.44 11.60
CA ILE A 120 2.96 6.93 10.68
C ILE A 120 2.71 8.41 10.45
N SER A 121 3.65 9.25 10.88
CA SER A 121 3.64 10.67 10.53
C SER A 121 3.99 10.82 9.06
N MET A 122 3.07 11.35 8.25
CA MET A 122 3.27 11.63 6.82
C MET A 122 4.11 12.92 6.61
N ASN A 123 5.20 13.05 7.36
CA ASN A 123 6.14 14.15 7.27
C ASN A 123 7.27 13.75 6.33
N ASN A 124 7.37 14.44 5.20
CA ASN A 124 8.44 14.21 4.25
C ASN A 124 9.36 15.44 4.20
N PRO A 125 10.69 15.26 4.43
CA PRO A 125 11.64 16.37 4.50
C PRO A 125 11.88 17.07 3.15
N LEU A 126 11.49 16.47 2.03
CA LEU A 126 11.59 17.10 0.70
C LEU A 126 10.60 18.27 0.52
N TYR A 127 9.67 18.47 1.45
CA TYR A 127 8.87 19.67 1.53
C TYR A 127 9.61 20.76 2.29
N GLU A 128 10.04 21.81 1.59
CA GLU A 128 10.64 23.01 2.20
C GLU A 128 9.73 23.62 3.27
N LYS A 129 8.40 23.60 3.03
CA LYS A 129 7.39 24.08 3.98
C LYS A 129 6.07 23.34 3.79
N HIS A 130 5.52 22.85 4.90
CA HIS A 130 4.16 22.31 4.94
C HIS A 130 3.13 23.43 5.02
N THR A 131 2.11 23.38 4.17
CA THR A 131 1.00 24.36 4.16
C THR A 131 -0.20 23.93 5.01
N LYS A 132 -0.16 22.70 5.54
CA LYS A 132 -1.19 22.06 6.36
C LYS A 132 -0.52 21.23 7.46
N GLY A 133 -1.26 20.94 8.53
CA GLY A 133 -0.82 20.01 9.57
C GLY A 133 -0.44 18.64 9.00
N ILE A 134 0.56 18.01 9.62
CA ILE A 134 1.05 16.70 9.21
C ILE A 134 -0.04 15.66 9.47
N VAL A 135 -0.30 14.82 8.47
CA VAL A 135 -1.29 13.75 8.58
C VAL A 135 -0.69 12.60 9.39
N GLN A 136 -1.43 12.17 10.41
CA GLN A 136 -1.12 10.97 11.19
C GLN A 136 -1.87 9.78 10.57
N PHE A 137 -1.15 8.89 9.90
CA PHE A 137 -1.71 7.76 9.16
C PHE A 137 -1.62 6.47 9.96
N THR A 138 -2.70 5.70 10.03
CA THR A 138 -2.76 4.43 10.77
C THR A 138 -2.73 3.24 9.80
N HIS A 139 -1.55 2.71 9.49
CA HIS A 139 -1.36 1.67 8.48
C HIS A 139 -2.04 0.35 8.86
N LYS A 140 -1.81 -0.17 10.07
CA LYS A 140 -2.46 -1.34 10.66
C LYS A 140 -3.98 -1.24 10.66
N GLN A 141 -4.58 -0.06 10.88
CA GLN A 141 -6.05 0.04 10.74
C GLN A 141 -6.50 -0.24 9.30
N HIS A 142 -5.79 0.27 8.29
CA HIS A 142 -6.15 0.02 6.90
C HIS A 142 -6.01 -1.46 6.55
N VAL A 143 -4.94 -2.11 7.00
CA VAL A 143 -4.68 -3.52 6.70
C VAL A 143 -5.56 -4.47 7.53
N GLU A 144 -5.55 -4.35 8.85
CA GLU A 144 -6.16 -5.35 9.73
C GLU A 144 -7.64 -5.11 10.01
N LYS A 145 -8.04 -3.85 10.18
CA LYS A 145 -9.41 -3.48 10.55
C LYS A 145 -10.28 -3.27 9.32
N TYR A 146 -9.76 -2.56 8.33
CA TYR A 146 -10.49 -2.26 7.09
C TYR A 146 -10.21 -3.29 5.98
N LEU A 147 -9.30 -4.25 6.22
CA LEU A 147 -9.01 -5.38 5.32
C LEU A 147 -8.60 -4.90 3.91
N ILE A 148 -7.85 -3.80 3.84
CA ILE A 148 -7.35 -3.23 2.59
C ILE A 148 -6.06 -3.94 2.19
N ALA A 149 -6.06 -4.52 0.99
CA ALA A 149 -4.88 -5.20 0.45
C ALA A 149 -3.72 -4.22 0.19
N CYS A 150 -2.47 -4.67 0.35
CA CYS A 150 -1.25 -3.88 0.18
C CYS A 150 -1.22 -3.14 -1.18
N GLY A 151 -1.58 -3.85 -2.25
CA GLY A 151 -1.64 -3.32 -3.62
C GLY A 151 -2.70 -2.25 -3.86
N SER A 152 -3.59 -1.99 -2.89
CA SER A 152 -4.55 -0.87 -2.98
C SER A 152 -3.87 0.49 -2.85
N CYS A 153 -2.65 0.54 -2.30
CA CYS A 153 -1.85 1.75 -2.13
C CYS A 153 -0.47 1.62 -2.77
N HIS A 154 0.16 0.46 -2.67
CA HIS A 154 1.47 0.21 -3.25
C HIS A 154 1.33 -0.30 -4.68
N HIS A 155 1.79 0.49 -5.64
CA HIS A 155 1.69 0.19 -7.06
C HIS A 155 3.04 0.34 -7.76
N ASP A 156 3.17 -0.28 -8.93
CA ASP A 156 4.31 -0.10 -9.83
C ASP A 156 4.25 1.24 -10.59
N GLU A 157 5.26 1.52 -11.42
CA GLU A 157 5.35 2.74 -12.22
C GLU A 157 4.19 2.95 -13.22
N THR A 158 3.49 1.89 -13.58
CA THR A 158 2.33 1.93 -14.49
C THR A 158 1.00 2.00 -13.74
N GLY A 159 1.04 1.92 -12.40
CA GLY A 159 -0.13 1.95 -11.52
C GLY A 159 -0.75 0.58 -11.26
N ASN A 160 -0.08 -0.52 -11.60
CA ASN A 160 -0.58 -1.86 -11.24
C ASN A 160 -0.33 -2.13 -9.75
N PRO A 161 -1.27 -2.76 -9.05
CA PRO A 161 -1.09 -3.19 -7.66
C PRO A 161 0.14 -4.08 -7.49
N LEU A 162 0.96 -3.80 -6.48
CA LEU A 162 2.04 -4.69 -6.05
C LEU A 162 1.49 -5.81 -5.17
N ASP A 163 2.05 -7.00 -5.33
CA ASP A 163 1.82 -8.14 -4.44
C ASP A 163 2.89 -8.15 -3.34
N LEU A 164 2.57 -7.52 -2.21
CA LEU A 164 3.49 -7.33 -1.09
C LEU A 164 3.05 -8.12 0.14
N LYS A 165 4.04 -8.65 0.85
CA LYS A 165 3.91 -9.26 2.17
C LYS A 165 4.17 -8.22 3.26
N ALA A 166 3.71 -8.49 4.48
CA ALA A 166 3.91 -7.59 5.62
C ALA A 166 5.40 -7.38 6.00
N THR A 167 6.29 -8.29 5.57
CA THR A 167 7.74 -8.18 5.79
C THR A 167 8.46 -7.36 4.73
N ASP A 168 7.79 -7.05 3.62
CA ASP A 168 8.39 -6.29 2.53
C ASP A 168 8.45 -4.81 2.91
N ILE A 169 9.55 -4.15 2.55
CA ILE A 169 9.73 -2.72 2.76
C ILE A 169 9.42 -2.02 1.43
N PRO A 170 8.23 -1.44 1.25
CA PRO A 170 7.88 -0.77 0.01
C PRO A 170 8.68 0.52 -0.16
N GLN A 171 8.89 0.90 -1.41
CA GLN A 171 9.45 2.20 -1.77
C GLN A 171 8.50 3.35 -1.35
N GLY A 172 9.07 4.51 -1.02
CA GLY A 172 8.29 5.69 -0.65
C GLY A 172 7.62 6.33 -1.87
N CYS A 173 6.38 6.83 -1.71
CA CYS A 173 5.62 7.43 -2.80
C CYS A 173 6.36 8.59 -3.50
N ILE A 174 7.16 9.36 -2.74
CA ILE A 174 7.83 10.55 -3.27
C ILE A 174 8.95 10.21 -4.26
N ASP A 175 9.48 8.98 -4.21
CA ASP A 175 10.58 8.59 -5.08
C ASP A 175 10.13 8.55 -6.54
N CYS A 176 8.88 8.16 -6.80
CA CYS A 176 8.26 8.18 -8.13
C CYS A 176 7.40 9.43 -8.37
N HIS A 177 6.92 10.10 -7.31
CA HIS A 177 6.10 11.31 -7.39
C HIS A 177 6.80 12.53 -6.77
N PRO A 178 7.94 13.00 -7.29
CA PRO A 178 8.83 13.91 -6.57
C PRO A 178 8.32 15.35 -6.40
N GLY A 179 7.28 15.75 -7.13
CA GLY A 179 6.79 17.13 -7.11
C GLY A 179 6.15 17.51 -5.77
N THR A 180 6.78 18.44 -5.03
CA THR A 180 6.29 18.91 -3.71
C THR A 180 5.53 20.25 -3.75
N LYS A 181 5.61 20.99 -4.87
CA LYS A 181 4.95 22.30 -5.04
C LYS A 181 4.26 22.43 -6.38
N LYS A 182 3.08 23.06 -6.41
CA LYS A 182 2.39 23.35 -7.67
C LYS A 182 3.15 24.42 -8.47
N ILE A 183 3.41 24.14 -9.75
CA ILE A 183 3.95 25.12 -10.67
C ILE A 183 2.81 25.99 -11.22
N LYS A 184 2.93 27.32 -11.06
CA LYS A 184 1.91 28.26 -11.55
C LYS A 184 1.91 28.28 -13.07
N GLY A 185 0.71 28.25 -13.67
CA GLY A 185 0.54 28.29 -15.13
C GLY A 185 0.71 26.94 -15.83
N GLU A 186 0.98 25.88 -15.08
CA GLU A 186 1.16 24.54 -15.62
C GLU A 186 -0.18 23.95 -16.12
N LYS A 187 -0.16 23.46 -17.36
CA LYS A 187 -1.32 22.86 -18.04
C LYS A 187 -1.16 21.35 -18.14
N LEU A 188 -1.26 20.69 -17.00
CA LEU A 188 -1.36 19.25 -16.93
C LEU A 188 -2.79 18.81 -16.68
N ASP A 189 -3.15 17.67 -17.25
CA ASP A 189 -4.36 16.96 -16.88
C ASP A 189 -4.24 16.37 -15.45
N LYS A 190 -5.32 15.74 -14.98
CA LYS A 190 -5.37 15.18 -13.64
C LYS A 190 -4.40 14.00 -13.45
N LYS A 191 -4.27 13.12 -14.45
CA LYS A 191 -3.40 11.93 -14.37
C LYS A 191 -1.94 12.35 -14.34
N GLU A 192 -1.57 13.30 -15.19
CA GLU A 192 -0.22 13.86 -15.24
C GLU A 192 0.16 14.59 -13.93
N LYS A 193 -0.80 15.25 -13.28
CA LYS A 193 -0.59 15.84 -11.95
C LYS A 193 -0.37 14.78 -10.88
N ILE A 194 -1.16 13.72 -10.88
CA ILE A 194 -1.00 12.59 -9.95
C ILE A 194 0.36 11.93 -10.15
N ALA A 195 0.76 11.66 -11.40
CA ALA A 195 2.04 11.07 -11.73
C ALA A 195 3.22 11.95 -11.28
N ARG A 196 3.09 13.28 -11.36
CA ARG A 196 4.18 14.21 -11.06
C ARG A 196 4.29 14.60 -9.58
N TYR A 197 3.17 14.85 -8.92
CA TYR A 197 3.15 15.53 -7.62
C TYR A 197 2.75 14.59 -6.48
N HIS A 198 3.64 14.45 -5.49
CA HIS A 198 3.44 13.61 -4.30
C HIS A 198 2.08 13.86 -3.61
N PHE A 199 1.73 15.13 -3.41
CA PHE A 199 0.48 15.49 -2.73
C PHE A 199 -0.76 15.23 -3.60
N GLU A 200 -0.67 15.26 -4.92
CA GLU A 200 -1.78 14.87 -5.80
C GLU A 200 -1.97 13.35 -5.78
N ALA A 201 -0.86 12.57 -5.77
CA ALA A 201 -0.89 11.12 -5.62
C ALA A 201 -1.54 10.70 -4.28
N LEU A 202 -1.10 11.29 -3.16
CA LEU A 202 -1.68 11.02 -1.85
C LEU A 202 -3.17 11.37 -1.79
N HIS A 203 -3.57 12.56 -2.26
CA HIS A 203 -4.98 12.94 -2.25
C HIS A 203 -5.83 12.04 -3.16
N ALA A 204 -5.31 11.65 -4.32
CA ALA A 204 -6.03 10.74 -5.21
C ALA A 204 -6.25 9.37 -4.57
N ASN A 205 -5.22 8.82 -3.92
CA ASN A 205 -5.27 7.53 -3.24
C ASN A 205 -6.23 7.55 -2.04
N CYS A 206 -5.96 8.44 -1.06
CA CYS A 206 -6.69 8.45 0.21
C CYS A 206 -8.12 8.96 0.05
N ILE A 207 -8.29 10.15 -0.54
CA ILE A 207 -9.62 10.78 -0.65
C ILE A 207 -10.49 10.04 -1.67
N GLY A 208 -9.88 9.46 -2.72
CA GLY A 208 -10.60 8.64 -3.70
C GLY A 208 -11.29 7.45 -3.03
N CYS A 209 -10.51 6.61 -2.34
CA CYS A 209 -11.05 5.45 -1.63
C CYS A 209 -12.09 5.85 -0.58
N HIS A 210 -11.82 6.86 0.24
CA HIS A 210 -12.77 7.31 1.26
C HIS A 210 -14.09 7.80 0.65
N ARG A 211 -14.07 8.57 -0.44
CA ARG A 211 -15.28 9.02 -1.12
C ARG A 211 -16.10 7.87 -1.67
N ASP A 212 -15.45 6.88 -2.26
CA ASP A 212 -16.12 5.72 -2.84
C ASP A 212 -16.75 4.86 -1.73
N TYR A 213 -16.00 4.59 -0.66
CA TYR A 213 -16.53 3.93 0.53
C TYR A 213 -17.75 4.66 1.12
N ASN A 214 -17.67 5.98 1.25
CA ASN A 214 -18.77 6.79 1.78
C ASN A 214 -20.04 6.69 0.93
N LYS A 215 -19.90 6.68 -0.40
CA LYS A 215 -21.02 6.45 -1.33
C LYS A 215 -21.59 5.05 -1.19
N GLU A 216 -20.74 4.04 -1.06
CA GLU A 216 -21.16 2.65 -0.82
C GLU A 216 -21.89 2.49 0.51
N LYS A 217 -21.58 3.31 1.51
CA LYS A 217 -22.30 3.38 2.80
C LYS A 217 -23.55 4.26 2.78
N GLY A 218 -23.92 4.80 1.62
CA GLY A 218 -25.18 5.51 1.42
C GLY A 218 -25.09 7.04 1.50
N ASP A 219 -23.89 7.63 1.60
CA ASP A 219 -23.72 9.07 1.46
C ASP A 219 -23.52 9.45 -0.01
N PRO A 220 -24.53 10.00 -0.72
CA PRO A 220 -24.42 10.33 -2.14
C PRO A 220 -23.36 11.41 -2.41
N LYS A 221 -22.98 12.20 -1.40
CA LYS A 221 -21.95 13.24 -1.52
C LYS A 221 -20.55 12.70 -1.17
N GLY A 222 -20.45 11.47 -0.68
CA GLY A 222 -19.20 10.80 -0.33
C GLY A 222 -18.42 11.51 0.78
N LYS A 223 -19.10 12.14 1.75
CA LYS A 223 -18.49 12.95 2.81
C LYS A 223 -18.21 12.18 4.10
N GLU A 224 -19.08 11.26 4.46
CA GLU A 224 -19.02 10.48 5.69
C GLU A 224 -19.29 8.99 5.42
N PRO A 225 -18.80 8.07 6.28
CA PRO A 225 -18.10 8.33 7.55
C PRO A 225 -16.56 8.42 7.46
N ALA A 226 -15.94 8.07 6.34
CA ALA A 226 -14.50 8.19 6.14
C ALA A 226 -14.11 9.66 5.84
N PRO A 227 -12.94 10.13 6.29
CA PRO A 227 -12.58 11.54 6.21
C PRO A 227 -12.21 11.97 4.78
N VAL A 228 -12.92 12.96 4.23
CA VAL A 228 -12.61 13.51 2.88
C VAL A 228 -12.37 15.01 2.86
N SER A 229 -12.60 15.70 3.97
CA SER A 229 -12.38 17.14 4.11
C SER A 229 -10.99 17.44 4.66
N CYS A 230 -10.39 18.55 4.23
CA CYS A 230 -9.02 18.94 4.59
C CYS A 230 -8.75 18.85 6.10
N THR A 231 -9.64 19.39 6.93
CA THR A 231 -9.48 19.47 8.39
C THR A 231 -9.68 18.14 9.13
N LYS A 232 -10.22 17.12 8.46
CA LYS A 232 -10.37 15.78 9.03
C LYS A 232 -9.13 14.91 8.83
N CYS A 233 -8.28 15.26 7.85
CA CYS A 233 -7.00 14.59 7.63
C CYS A 233 -5.84 15.43 8.17
N HIS A 234 -5.86 16.74 7.91
CA HIS A 234 -4.83 17.67 8.37
C HIS A 234 -5.25 18.33 9.69
N PRO A 235 -4.57 18.02 10.80
CA PRO A 235 -4.81 18.71 12.07
C PRO A 235 -4.53 20.21 11.91
N LYS A 236 -5.19 21.02 12.73
CA LYS A 236 -4.85 22.45 12.82
C LYS A 236 -3.45 22.58 13.42
N GLN A 237 -2.62 23.40 12.78
CA GLN A 237 -1.35 23.86 13.32
C GLN A 237 -1.59 25.01 14.28
#